data_AF-A0A3N5QBK5-F1
#
_entry.id   AF-A0A3N5QBK5-F1
#
_cell.length_a   1.000
_cell.length_b   1.000
_cell.length_c   1.000
_cell.angle_alpha   90.00
_cell.angle_beta   90.00
_cell.angle_gamma   90.00
#
_symmetry.space_group_name_H-M   'P 1'
#
loop_
_entity.id
_entity.type
_entity.pdbx_description
1 polymer ?
#
loop_
_entity_poly.entity_id
_entity_poly.type
_entity_poly.pdbx_seq_one_letter_code
_entity_poly.pdbx_strand_id
1 'polypeptide(L)'
;MTIRKKLYLNFIISISLVAALIAVIFITSREIVRENRNLAVSREIQQAVSELDILIYEYLLHHEKRAENQWHLRNASLSRWLSAARTFKDDRVLAERLSANAAILENSFKKMVAEHAQRNYLLANRPSPKETESSIMREERWVARLLIASQTMLNDAARLAEKSQAELLKAQTWSRNLTL
;
A
#
# COMPACT_ATOMS: atom_id res chain seq x y z
N MET A 1 -29.31 -56.76 4.11
CA MET A 1 -27.89 -56.33 4.16
C MET A 1 -27.15 -57.15 5.20
N THR A 2 -26.02 -57.78 4.84
CA THR A 2 -25.18 -58.52 5.79
C THR A 2 -24.50 -57.55 6.77
N ILE A 3 -24.31 -57.97 8.03
CA ILE A 3 -23.71 -57.16 9.11
C ILE A 3 -22.39 -56.52 8.68
N ARG A 4 -21.59 -57.24 7.88
CA ARG A 4 -20.33 -56.72 7.28
C ARG A 4 -20.55 -55.46 6.43
N LYS A 5 -21.60 -55.40 5.60
CA LYS A 5 -21.88 -54.22 4.76
C LYS A 5 -22.27 -52.99 5.58
N LYS A 6 -22.98 -53.17 6.70
CA LYS A 6 -23.29 -52.05 7.63
C LYS A 6 -22.04 -51.51 8.31
N LEU A 7 -21.12 -52.39 8.71
CA LEU A 7 -19.86 -52.00 9.33
C LEU A 7 -18.96 -51.19 8.37
N TYR A 8 -18.80 -51.67 7.12
CA TYR A 8 -18.04 -50.95 6.09
C TYR A 8 -18.67 -49.59 5.74
N LEU A 9 -20.00 -49.50 5.68
CA LEU A 9 -20.69 -48.24 5.40
C LEU A 9 -20.42 -47.20 6.50
N ASN A 10 -20.55 -47.58 7.77
CA ASN A 10 -20.28 -46.69 8.90
C ASN A 10 -18.80 -46.26 8.94
N PHE A 11 -17.88 -47.17 8.62
CA PHE A 11 -16.45 -46.86 8.54
C PHE A 11 -16.14 -45.82 7.46
N ILE A 12 -16.70 -46.01 6.25
CA ILE A 12 -16.54 -45.05 5.13
C ILE A 12 -17.13 -43.69 5.52
N ILE A 13 -18.35 -43.65 6.08
CA ILE A 13 -18.98 -42.39 6.51
C ILE A 13 -18.11 -41.68 7.55
N SER A 14 -17.57 -42.41 8.54
CA SER A 14 -16.74 -41.83 9.58
C SER A 14 -15.43 -41.27 9.03
N ILE A 15 -14.74 -42.00 8.15
CA ILE A 15 -13.54 -41.49 7.45
C ILE A 15 -13.88 -40.27 6.61
N SER A 16 -15.01 -40.28 5.91
CA SER A 16 -15.42 -39.18 5.04
C SER A 16 -15.65 -37.91 5.85
N LEU A 17 -16.26 -38.03 7.04
CA LEU A 17 -16.47 -36.93 7.96
C LEU A 17 -15.13 -36.35 8.46
N VAL A 18 -14.20 -37.20 8.88
CA VAL A 18 -12.87 -36.78 9.34
C VAL A 18 -12.10 -36.09 8.21
N ALA A 19 -12.13 -36.65 7.00
CA ALA A 19 -11.49 -36.05 5.83
C ALA A 19 -12.09 -34.67 5.48
N ALA A 20 -13.41 -34.53 5.59
CA ALA A 20 -14.09 -33.25 5.38
C ALA A 20 -13.66 -32.20 6.43
N LEU A 21 -13.58 -32.57 7.71
CA LEU A 21 -13.10 -31.67 8.77
C LEU A 21 -11.66 -31.21 8.53
N ILE A 22 -10.76 -32.14 8.17
CA ILE A 22 -9.37 -31.80 7.84
C ILE A 22 -9.32 -30.85 6.65
N ALA A 23 -10.12 -31.09 5.60
CA ALA A 23 -10.17 -30.23 4.43
C ALA A 23 -10.65 -28.80 4.78
N VAL A 24 -11.68 -28.68 5.62
CA VAL A 24 -12.19 -27.38 6.08
C VAL A 24 -11.12 -26.62 6.86
N ILE A 25 -10.47 -27.25 7.84
CA ILE A 25 -9.40 -26.65 8.64
C ILE A 25 -8.24 -26.18 7.73
N PHE A 26 -7.88 -26.99 6.74
CA PHE A 26 -6.81 -26.66 5.82
C PHE A 26 -7.14 -25.45 4.94
N ILE A 27 -8.37 -25.35 4.46
CA ILE A 27 -8.85 -24.22 3.66
C ILE A 27 -8.91 -22.95 4.51
N THR A 28 -9.50 -23.02 5.71
CA THR A 28 -9.63 -21.86 6.62
C THR A 28 -8.25 -21.34 7.07
N SER A 29 -7.31 -22.23 7.38
CA SER A 29 -5.96 -21.86 7.80
C SER A 29 -5.21 -21.12 6.69
N ARG A 30 -5.29 -21.61 5.45
CA ARG A 30 -4.69 -20.94 4.29
C ARG A 30 -5.27 -19.56 4.04
N GLU A 31 -6.58 -19.41 4.22
CA GLU A 31 -7.28 -18.13 4.11
C GLU A 31 -6.75 -17.13 5.13
N ILE A 32 -6.71 -17.50 6.42
CA ILE A 32 -6.22 -16.63 7.50
C ILE A 32 -4.75 -16.23 7.28
N VAL A 33 -3.89 -17.17 6.87
CA VAL A 33 -2.48 -16.88 6.58
C VAL A 33 -2.36 -15.87 5.44
N ARG A 34 -3.17 -16.00 4.39
CA ARG A 34 -3.18 -15.07 3.27
C ARG A 34 -3.65 -13.68 3.70
N GLU A 35 -4.77 -13.59 4.42
CA GLU A 35 -5.30 -12.29 4.84
C GLU A 35 -4.41 -11.59 5.88
N ASN A 36 -3.72 -12.34 6.74
CA ASN A 36 -2.66 -11.79 7.60
C ASN A 36 -1.53 -11.16 6.79
N ARG A 37 -1.09 -11.84 5.72
CA ARG A 37 -0.05 -11.32 4.83
C ARG A 37 -0.51 -10.05 4.10
N ASN A 38 -1.76 -10.03 3.62
CA ASN A 38 -2.34 -8.85 2.98
C ASN A 38 -2.38 -7.67 3.94
N LEU A 39 -2.83 -7.91 5.19
CA LEU A 39 -2.82 -6.88 6.23
C LEU A 39 -1.42 -6.37 6.53
N ALA A 40 -0.42 -7.24 6.66
CA ALA A 40 0.97 -6.82 6.88
C ALA A 40 1.47 -5.90 5.74
N VAL A 41 1.29 -6.30 4.49
CA VAL A 41 1.67 -5.49 3.32
C VAL A 41 0.92 -4.16 3.28
N SER A 42 -0.39 -4.15 3.58
CA SER A 42 -1.19 -2.93 3.57
C SER A 42 -0.73 -1.92 4.63
N ARG A 43 -0.32 -2.38 5.81
CA ARG A 43 0.24 -1.55 6.88
C ARG A 43 1.60 -0.98 6.50
N GLU A 44 2.47 -1.78 5.90
CA GLU A 44 3.77 -1.31 5.39
C GLU A 44 3.60 -0.21 4.32
N ILE A 45 2.60 -0.35 3.44
CA ILE A 45 2.24 0.70 2.47
C ILE A 45 1.77 1.95 3.20
N GLN A 46 0.82 1.82 4.13
CA GLN A 46 0.29 2.96 4.89
C GLN A 46 1.39 3.71 5.64
N GLN A 47 2.28 2.99 6.33
CA GLN A 47 3.41 3.57 7.03
C GLN A 47 4.36 4.28 6.06
N ALA A 48 4.76 3.62 4.96
CA ALA A 48 5.70 4.19 4.01
C ALA A 48 5.14 5.47 3.34
N VAL A 49 3.84 5.51 3.04
CA VAL A 49 3.19 6.70 2.48
C VAL A 49 3.17 7.84 3.50
N SER A 50 2.86 7.57 4.78
CA SER A 50 2.94 8.57 5.84
C SER A 50 4.35 9.11 6.06
N GLU A 51 5.37 8.24 6.03
CA GLU A 51 6.77 8.66 6.11
C GLU A 51 7.17 9.56 4.92
N LEU A 52 6.72 9.24 3.71
CA LEU A 52 6.96 10.07 2.53
C LEU A 52 6.30 11.45 2.65
N ASP A 53 5.08 11.52 3.19
CA ASP A 53 4.37 12.78 3.43
C ASP A 53 5.16 13.68 4.39
N ILE A 54 5.62 13.12 5.51
CA ILE A 54 6.48 13.84 6.47
C ILE A 54 7.74 14.37 5.80
N LEU A 55 8.43 13.53 5.01
CA LEU A 55 9.65 13.91 4.30
C LEU A 55 9.40 14.98 3.22
N ILE A 56 8.23 15.01 2.60
CA ILE A 56 7.82 16.09 1.69
C ILE A 56 7.77 17.41 2.45
N TYR A 57 7.09 17.46 3.60
CA TYR A 57 7.01 18.68 4.40
C TYR A 57 8.37 19.11 4.95
N GLU A 58 9.19 18.18 5.42
CA GLU A 58 10.56 18.47 5.88
C GLU A 58 11.40 19.11 4.75
N TYR A 59 11.32 18.55 3.54
CA TYR A 59 12.01 19.12 2.39
C TYR A 59 11.44 20.48 1.98
N LEU A 60 10.12 20.66 1.98
CA LEU A 60 9.49 21.93 1.64
C LEU A 60 9.86 23.05 2.62
N LEU A 61 10.08 22.71 3.90
CA LEU A 61 10.40 23.68 4.94
C LEU A 61 11.88 24.06 4.95
N HIS A 62 12.79 23.11 4.70
CA HIS A 62 14.22 23.31 4.90
C HIS A 62 15.08 23.14 3.63
N HIS A 63 14.54 22.53 2.58
CA HIS A 63 15.24 22.22 1.33
C HIS A 63 16.55 21.44 1.52
N GLU A 64 16.65 20.66 2.59
CA GLU A 64 17.86 19.91 2.91
C GLU A 64 18.05 18.71 2.00
N LYS A 65 19.29 18.50 1.54
CA LYS A 65 19.67 17.33 0.75
C LYS A 65 19.43 16.01 1.49
N ARG A 66 19.49 16.04 2.82
CA ARG A 66 19.20 14.89 3.69
C ARG A 66 17.77 14.40 3.50
N ALA A 67 16.78 15.30 3.59
CA ALA A 67 15.38 14.96 3.41
C ALA A 67 15.11 14.44 1.99
N GLU A 68 15.71 15.05 0.97
CA GLU A 68 15.63 14.58 -0.43
C GLU A 68 16.13 13.13 -0.57
N ASN A 69 17.30 12.82 -0.02
CA ASN A 69 17.90 11.49 -0.10
C ASN A 69 17.04 10.45 0.64
N GLN A 70 16.55 10.78 1.85
CA GLN A 70 15.67 9.91 2.62
C GLN A 70 14.35 9.65 1.89
N TRP A 71 13.78 10.69 1.28
CA TRP A 71 12.57 10.58 0.47
C TRP A 71 12.76 9.60 -0.69
N HIS A 72 13.86 9.70 -1.44
CA HIS A 72 14.16 8.77 -2.53
C HIS A 72 14.33 7.32 -2.06
N LEU A 73 15.04 7.11 -0.95
CA LEU A 73 15.21 5.76 -0.37
C LEU A 73 13.87 5.16 0.05
N ARG A 74 12.99 5.96 0.67
CA ARG A 74 11.67 5.50 1.06
C ARG A 74 10.74 5.24 -0.12
N ASN A 75 10.74 6.11 -1.12
CA ASN A 75 9.92 5.91 -2.32
C ASN A 75 10.35 4.62 -3.07
N ALA A 76 11.66 4.36 -3.16
CA ALA A 76 12.17 3.11 -3.72
C ALA A 76 11.71 1.89 -2.91
N SER A 77 11.66 1.98 -1.58
CA SER A 77 11.14 0.90 -0.73
C SER A 77 9.64 0.65 -0.93
N LEU A 78 8.84 1.71 -1.08
CA LEU A 78 7.40 1.63 -1.30
C LEU A 78 7.05 0.84 -2.57
N SER A 79 7.84 0.97 -3.65
CA SER A 79 7.62 0.24 -4.91
C SER A 79 7.55 -1.29 -4.74
N ARG A 80 8.31 -1.83 -3.78
CA ARG A 80 8.32 -3.27 -3.46
C ARG A 80 7.00 -3.71 -2.84
N TRP A 81 6.49 -2.93 -1.89
CA TRP A 81 5.21 -3.20 -1.24
C TRP A 81 4.03 -3.05 -2.18
N LEU A 82 4.04 -2.01 -3.03
CA LEU A 82 3.02 -1.80 -4.06
C LEU A 82 2.98 -2.96 -5.06
N SER A 83 4.14 -3.53 -5.41
CA SER A 83 4.20 -4.71 -6.27
C SER A 83 3.58 -5.95 -5.60
N ALA A 84 3.80 -6.13 -4.29
CA ALA A 84 3.17 -7.21 -3.53
C ALA A 84 1.64 -7.03 -3.44
N ALA A 85 1.16 -5.81 -3.24
CA ALA A 85 -0.28 -5.50 -3.17
C ALA A 85 -1.05 -5.81 -4.47
N ARG A 86 -0.39 -5.83 -5.63
CA ARG A 86 -1.04 -6.23 -6.90
C ARG A 86 -1.50 -7.69 -6.93
N THR A 87 -0.99 -8.53 -6.03
CA THR A 87 -1.42 -9.92 -5.89
C THR A 87 -2.70 -10.07 -5.07
N PHE A 88 -3.23 -8.99 -4.49
CA PHE A 88 -4.47 -9.02 -3.75
C PHE A 88 -5.63 -9.23 -4.74
N LYS A 89 -6.42 -10.28 -4.50
CA LYS A 89 -7.51 -10.67 -5.41
C LYS A 89 -8.59 -9.59 -5.53
N ASP A 90 -9.00 -9.01 -4.40
CA ASP A 90 -10.18 -8.13 -4.34
C ASP A 90 -9.85 -6.64 -4.28
N ASP A 91 -8.55 -6.28 -4.34
CA ASP A 91 -8.06 -4.90 -4.16
C ASP A 91 -7.13 -4.42 -5.27
N ARG A 92 -7.14 -5.12 -6.41
CA ARG A 92 -6.28 -4.80 -7.54
C ARG A 92 -6.44 -3.36 -8.03
N VAL A 93 -7.68 -2.85 -8.12
CA VAL A 93 -7.94 -1.47 -8.55
C VAL A 93 -7.33 -0.45 -7.58
N LEU A 94 -7.41 -0.72 -6.27
CA LEU A 94 -6.84 0.16 -5.25
C LEU A 94 -5.30 0.13 -5.29
N ALA A 95 -4.71 -1.05 -5.46
CA ALA A 95 -3.27 -1.23 -5.62
C ALA A 95 -2.72 -0.57 -6.90
N GLU A 96 -3.47 -0.63 -8.01
CA GLU A 96 -3.15 0.06 -9.26
C GLU A 96 -3.21 1.59 -9.09
N ARG A 97 -4.24 2.11 -8.40
CA ARG A 97 -4.35 3.54 -8.10
C ARG A 97 -3.21 4.04 -7.22
N LEU A 98 -2.86 3.29 -6.17
CA LEU A 98 -1.69 3.58 -5.33
C LEU A 98 -0.38 3.60 -6.14
N SER A 99 -0.22 2.63 -7.05
CA SER A 99 0.94 2.58 -7.95
C SER A 99 1.02 3.81 -8.88
N ALA A 100 -0.12 4.20 -9.46
CA ALA A 100 -0.19 5.36 -10.34
C ALA A 100 0.12 6.66 -9.59
N ASN A 101 -0.45 6.83 -8.39
CA ASN A 101 -0.19 8.01 -7.56
C ASN A 101 1.26 8.04 -7.06
N ALA A 102 1.89 6.89 -6.75
CA ALA A 102 3.30 6.83 -6.38
C ALA A 102 4.21 7.36 -7.51
N ALA A 103 3.90 7.02 -8.77
CA ALA A 103 4.63 7.54 -9.92
C ALA A 103 4.42 9.06 -10.11
N ILE A 104 3.20 9.56 -9.89
CA ILE A 104 2.91 11.01 -9.92
C ILE A 104 3.68 11.73 -8.81
N LEU A 105 3.68 11.17 -7.60
CA LEU A 105 4.38 11.70 -6.43
C LEU A 105 5.89 11.81 -6.72
N GLU A 106 6.50 10.74 -7.23
CA GLU A 106 7.92 10.73 -7.59
C GLU A 106 8.29 11.74 -8.65
N ASN A 107 7.52 11.81 -9.73
CA ASN A 107 7.79 12.78 -10.79
C ASN A 107 7.62 14.21 -10.28
N SER A 108 6.57 14.48 -9.49
CA SER A 108 6.30 15.82 -8.95
C SER A 108 7.38 16.25 -7.96
N PHE A 109 7.85 15.35 -7.10
CA PHE A 109 8.94 15.62 -6.15
C PHE A 109 10.23 15.97 -6.89
N LYS A 110 10.65 15.15 -7.87
CA LYS A 110 11.84 15.42 -8.69
C LYS A 110 11.76 16.76 -9.42
N LYS A 111 10.59 17.08 -9.98
CA LYS A 111 10.37 18.35 -10.68
C LYS A 111 10.42 19.55 -9.74
N MET A 112 9.78 19.45 -8.58
CA MET A 112 9.84 20.48 -7.54
C MET A 112 11.27 20.75 -7.09
N VAL A 113 12.05 19.71 -6.75
CA VAL A 113 13.48 19.83 -6.37
C VAL A 113 14.28 20.54 -7.47
N ALA A 114 14.07 20.16 -8.73
CA ALA A 114 14.78 20.74 -9.86
C ALA A 114 14.42 22.22 -10.10
N GLU A 115 13.13 22.58 -10.04
CA GLU A 115 12.69 23.98 -10.17
C GLU A 115 13.21 24.84 -9.02
N HIS A 116 13.26 24.31 -7.79
CA HIS A 116 13.84 25.00 -6.66
C HIS A 116 15.33 25.30 -6.86
N ALA A 117 16.11 24.30 -7.30
CA ALA A 117 17.53 24.48 -7.59
C ALA A 117 17.75 25.50 -8.73
N GLN A 118 16.93 25.43 -9.78
CA GLN A 118 16.98 26.38 -10.88
C GLN A 118 16.65 27.81 -10.42
N ARG A 119 15.66 27.97 -9.55
CA ARG A 119 15.30 29.27 -8.97
C ARG A 119 16.46 29.88 -8.19
N ASN A 120 17.13 29.08 -7.35
CA ASN A 120 18.28 29.55 -6.59
C ASN A 120 19.44 29.99 -7.50
N TYR A 121 19.66 29.26 -8.61
CA TYR A 121 20.63 29.67 -9.63
C TYR A 121 20.24 30.98 -10.32
N LEU A 122 18.96 31.17 -10.68
CA LEU A 122 18.49 32.41 -11.29
C LEU A 122 18.66 33.61 -10.35
N LEU A 123 18.31 33.46 -9.07
CA LEU A 123 18.43 34.51 -8.06
C LEU A 123 19.88 34.99 -7.89
N ALA A 124 20.86 34.10 -8.03
CA ALA A 124 22.28 34.46 -8.01
C ALA A 124 22.71 35.32 -9.21
N ASN A 125 21.93 35.32 -10.30
CA ASN A 125 22.25 35.98 -11.58
C ASN A 125 21.38 37.21 -11.89
N ARG A 126 20.79 37.84 -10.86
CA ARG A 126 19.95 39.06 -10.98
C ARG A 126 18.83 38.90 -12.02
N PRO A 127 17.88 37.99 -11.78
CA PRO A 127 16.82 37.71 -12.72
C PRO A 127 15.87 38.89 -12.83
N SER A 128 15.21 39.02 -13.97
CA SER A 128 14.11 39.99 -14.12
C SER A 128 12.92 39.61 -13.20
N PRO A 129 12.05 40.59 -12.86
CA PRO A 129 10.84 40.30 -12.08
C PRO A 129 9.96 39.20 -12.71
N LYS A 130 9.86 39.21 -14.05
CA LYS A 130 9.08 38.23 -14.82
C LYS A 130 9.66 36.82 -14.74
N GLU A 131 10.98 36.68 -14.76
CA GLU A 131 11.65 35.38 -14.61
C GLU A 131 11.47 34.81 -13.21
N THR A 132 11.54 35.69 -12.20
CA THR A 132 11.31 35.33 -10.80
C THR A 132 9.89 34.81 -10.59
N GLU A 133 8.89 35.58 -11.03
CA GLU A 133 7.48 35.21 -10.93
C GLU A 133 7.19 33.90 -11.66
N SER A 134 7.69 33.74 -12.88
CA SER A 134 7.48 32.52 -13.66
C SER A 134 8.12 31.29 -13.00
N SER A 135 9.28 31.45 -12.35
CA SER A 135 9.93 30.36 -11.60
C SER A 135 9.14 29.94 -10.37
N ILE A 136 8.60 30.90 -9.61
CA ILE A 136 7.76 30.63 -8.44
C ILE A 136 6.51 29.85 -8.86
N MET A 137 5.79 30.32 -9.90
CA MET A 137 4.58 29.66 -10.37
C MET A 137 4.81 28.23 -10.85
N ARG A 138 5.98 27.93 -11.46
CA ARG A 138 6.32 26.55 -11.87
C ARG A 138 6.52 25.64 -10.67
N GLU A 139 7.26 26.10 -9.66
CA GLU A 139 7.50 25.33 -8.45
C GLU A 139 6.21 25.09 -7.67
N GLU A 140 5.40 26.13 -7.45
CA GLU A 140 4.10 26.04 -6.76
C GLU A 140 3.17 25.01 -7.41
N ARG A 141 3.16 24.93 -8.75
CA ARG A 141 2.37 23.93 -9.47
C ARG A 141 2.82 22.51 -9.16
N TRP A 142 4.12 22.27 -9.06
CA TRP A 142 4.65 20.95 -8.70
C TRP A 142 4.41 20.61 -7.24
N VAL A 143 4.53 21.60 -6.34
CA VAL A 143 4.16 21.46 -4.92
C VAL A 143 2.68 21.08 -4.79
N ALA A 144 1.77 21.79 -5.47
CA ALA A 144 0.35 21.47 -5.43
C ALA A 144 0.05 20.04 -5.91
N ARG A 145 0.66 19.62 -7.03
CA ARG A 145 0.51 18.25 -7.55
C ARG A 145 1.05 17.20 -6.59
N LEU A 146 2.20 17.48 -5.97
CA LEU A 146 2.84 16.61 -4.98
C LEU A 146 1.94 16.42 -3.76
N LEU A 147 1.40 17.50 -3.19
CA LEU A 147 0.53 17.45 -2.01
C LEU A 147 -0.80 16.73 -2.30
N ILE A 148 -1.41 16.98 -3.47
CA ILE A 148 -2.62 16.28 -3.88
C ILE A 148 -2.37 14.76 -4.03
N ALA A 149 -1.26 14.39 -4.68
CA ALA A 149 -0.89 12.99 -4.84
C ALA A 149 -0.61 12.33 -3.47
N SER A 150 0.10 13.02 -2.56
CA SER A 150 0.38 12.54 -1.20
C SER A 150 -0.90 12.26 -0.42
N GLN A 151 -1.81 13.24 -0.36
CA GLN A 151 -3.08 13.09 0.35
C GLN A 151 -3.95 11.98 -0.24
N THR A 152 -3.95 11.83 -1.56
CA THR A 152 -4.69 10.75 -2.22
C THR A 152 -4.10 9.39 -1.84
N MET A 153 -2.76 9.26 -1.84
CA MET A 153 -2.10 8.03 -1.41
C MET A 153 -2.35 7.71 0.05
N LEU A 154 -2.32 8.71 0.95
CA LEU A 154 -2.62 8.52 2.37
C LEU A 154 -4.01 7.93 2.56
N ASN A 155 -5.01 8.52 1.90
CA ASN A 155 -6.40 8.05 1.96
C ASN A 155 -6.55 6.63 1.38
N ASP A 156 -5.89 6.35 0.26
CA ASP A 156 -5.95 5.05 -0.40
C ASP A 156 -5.25 3.96 0.41
N ALA A 157 -4.11 4.26 1.01
CA ALA A 157 -3.36 3.33 1.83
C ALA A 157 -4.09 3.03 3.15
N ALA A 158 -4.72 4.04 3.76
CA ALA A 158 -5.58 3.84 4.92
C ALA A 158 -6.77 2.93 4.58
N ARG A 159 -7.47 3.19 3.47
CA ARG A 159 -8.57 2.33 2.99
C ARG A 159 -8.12 0.90 2.72
N LEU A 160 -6.93 0.71 2.13
CA LEU A 160 -6.37 -0.61 1.86
C LEU A 160 -6.12 -1.36 3.19
N ALA A 161 -5.57 -0.68 4.19
CA ALA A 161 -5.31 -1.26 5.50
C ALA A 161 -6.60 -1.62 6.25
N GLU A 162 -7.59 -0.72 6.25
CA GLU A 162 -8.92 -0.96 6.83
C GLU A 162 -9.61 -2.16 6.18
N LYS A 163 -9.60 -2.25 4.85
CA LYS A 163 -10.21 -3.38 4.13
C LYS A 163 -9.48 -4.68 4.43
N SER A 164 -8.14 -4.68 4.41
CA SER A 164 -7.34 -5.87 4.74
C SER A 164 -7.60 -6.35 6.18
N GLN A 165 -7.80 -5.42 7.12
CA GLN A 165 -8.17 -5.75 8.48
C GLN A 165 -9.58 -6.37 8.57
N ALA A 166 -10.54 -5.79 7.84
CA ALA A 166 -11.90 -6.32 7.79
C ALA A 166 -11.95 -7.74 7.20
N GLU A 167 -11.21 -8.02 6.13
CA GLU A 167 -11.14 -9.36 5.53
C GLU A 167 -10.49 -10.39 6.46
N LEU A 168 -9.42 -10.02 7.18
CA LEU A 168 -8.83 -10.88 8.20
C LEU A 168 -9.83 -11.21 9.32
N LEU A 169 -10.56 -10.21 9.83
CA LEU A 169 -11.56 -10.42 10.88
C LEU A 169 -12.72 -11.31 10.40
N LYS A 170 -13.15 -11.18 9.14
CA LYS A 170 -14.14 -12.09 8.53
C LYS A 170 -13.60 -13.52 8.46
N ALA A 171 -12.38 -13.72 7.96
CA ALA A 171 -11.75 -15.05 7.87
C ALA A 171 -11.61 -15.71 9.25
N GLN A 172 -11.20 -14.95 10.27
CA GLN A 172 -11.10 -15.43 11.65
C GLN A 172 -12.47 -15.79 12.24
N THR A 173 -13.48 -14.94 12.04
CA THR A 173 -14.84 -15.18 12.54
C THR A 173 -15.45 -16.43 11.90
N TRP A 174 -15.27 -16.59 10.58
CA TRP A 174 -15.72 -17.77 9.86
C TRP A 174 -15.04 -19.04 10.37
N SER A 175 -13.71 -19.02 10.53
CA SER A 175 -12.97 -20.15 11.09
C SER A 175 -13.44 -20.51 12.50
N ARG A 176 -13.71 -19.52 13.37
CA ARG A 176 -14.20 -19.75 14.73
C ARG A 176 -15.57 -20.44 14.72
N ASN A 177 -16.48 -20.00 13.86
CA ASN A 177 -17.82 -20.58 13.74
C ASN A 177 -17.82 -22.01 13.19
N LEU A 178 -16.75 -22.44 12.51
CA LEU A 178 -16.59 -23.81 12.02
C LEU A 178 -15.98 -24.76 13.05
N THR A 179 -15.35 -24.21 14.10
CA THR A 179 -14.67 -24.97 15.16
C THR A 179 -15.48 -25.07 16.47
N LEU A 180 -16.62 -24.37 16.57
CA LEU A 180 -17.59 -24.43 17.67
C LEU A 180 -18.80 -25.26 17.24
#